data_AF-A0A0C3B4N5-F1
#
_entry.id   AF-A0A0C3B4N5-F1
#
_cell.length_a   1.000
_cell.length_b   1.000
_cell.length_c   1.000
_cell.angle_alpha   90.00
_cell.angle_beta   90.00
_cell.angle_gamma   90.00
#
_symmetry.space_group_name_H-M   'P 1'
#
loop_
_entity.id
_entity.type
_entity.pdbx_description
1 polymer ?
#
loop_
_entity_poly.entity_id
_entity_poly.type
_entity_poly.pdbx_seq_one_letter_code
_entity_poly.pdbx_strand_id
1 'polypeptide(L)'
;MEQAVAMYHAEQAKVVPEKKKSLHIVCREIESEHKRATGREVHLDPSTLNRLYKGGQRLTNFNATKSWLLKGEVEKVIEYALTTAERGFPLSHQRLKEHVDDICHARLGDKFLAAEVGANWTERFVTKHSKWLTMYTPRLLDSKQAWAINPTTNAAWFKLLGETLESGDDGK
;
A
#
# COMPACT_ATOMS: atom_id res chain seq x y z
N MET A 1 -16.59 -8.38 -8.63
CA MET A 1 -16.31 -9.47 -9.61
C MET A 1 -16.58 -10.88 -9.07
N GLU A 2 -16.16 -11.27 -7.85
CA GLU A 2 -16.46 -12.63 -7.31
C GLU A 2 -17.95 -12.89 -7.19
N GLN A 3 -18.65 -11.96 -6.54
CA GLN A 3 -20.10 -12.00 -6.40
C GLN A 3 -20.81 -12.08 -7.75
N ALA A 4 -20.35 -11.30 -8.74
CA ALA A 4 -20.92 -11.32 -10.09
C ALA A 4 -20.78 -12.67 -10.80
N VAL A 5 -19.62 -13.33 -10.67
CA VAL A 5 -19.39 -14.67 -11.23
C VAL A 5 -20.29 -15.70 -10.52
N ALA A 6 -20.38 -15.66 -9.19
CA ALA A 6 -21.24 -16.56 -8.42
C ALA A 6 -22.72 -16.40 -8.76
N MET A 7 -23.20 -15.16 -8.89
CA MET A 7 -24.58 -14.87 -9.31
C MET A 7 -24.87 -15.40 -10.72
N TYR A 8 -23.93 -15.27 -11.65
CA TYR A 8 -24.11 -15.81 -13.00
C TYR A 8 -24.08 -17.35 -13.03
N HIS A 9 -23.26 -18.01 -12.20
CA HIS A 9 -23.32 -19.47 -12.04
C HIS A 9 -24.69 -19.91 -11.51
N ALA A 10 -25.25 -19.22 -10.52
CA ALA A 10 -26.57 -19.52 -9.98
C ALA A 10 -27.68 -19.32 -11.02
N GLU A 11 -27.60 -18.26 -11.83
CA GLU A 11 -28.54 -18.01 -12.94
C GLU A 11 -28.46 -19.11 -14.01
N GLN A 12 -27.27 -19.60 -14.33
CA GLN A 12 -27.09 -20.70 -15.28
C GLN A 12 -27.52 -22.06 -14.73
N ALA A 13 -27.56 -22.23 -13.40
CA ALA A 13 -27.97 -23.46 -12.73
C ALA A 13 -29.49 -23.61 -12.58
N LYS A 14 -30.29 -22.59 -12.93
CA LYS A 14 -31.76 -22.67 -12.90
C LYS A 14 -32.28 -23.78 -13.83
N VAL A 15 -33.14 -24.65 -13.28
CA VAL A 15 -33.80 -25.75 -14.01
C VAL A 15 -35.03 -25.21 -14.76
N VAL A 16 -35.19 -25.62 -16.01
CA VAL A 16 -36.27 -25.26 -16.96
C VAL A 16 -37.64 -25.56 -16.31
N PRO A 17 -38.60 -24.60 -16.27
CA PRO A 17 -39.12 -23.90 -17.45
C PRO A 17 -38.76 -22.43 -17.59
N GLU A 18 -38.10 -21.81 -16.60
CA GLU A 18 -37.75 -20.39 -16.69
C GLU A 18 -36.62 -20.16 -17.69
N LYS A 19 -36.86 -19.25 -18.65
CA LYS A 19 -35.87 -18.84 -19.65
C LYS A 19 -34.70 -18.16 -18.93
N LYS A 20 -33.51 -18.76 -19.02
CA LYS A 20 -32.27 -18.22 -18.45
C LYS A 20 -32.02 -16.81 -18.98
N LYS A 21 -31.67 -15.89 -18.08
CA LYS A 21 -31.32 -14.52 -18.47
C LYS A 21 -30.06 -14.50 -19.32
N SER A 22 -30.00 -13.57 -20.27
CA SER A 22 -28.80 -13.33 -21.05
C SER A 22 -27.72 -12.68 -20.17
N LEU A 23 -26.46 -12.92 -20.51
CA LEU A 23 -25.31 -12.38 -19.79
C LEU A 23 -25.35 -10.84 -19.66
N HIS A 24 -25.81 -10.11 -20.69
CA HIS A 24 -25.96 -8.65 -20.62
C HIS A 24 -27.02 -8.20 -19.62
N ILE A 25 -28.13 -8.93 -19.52
CA ILE A 25 -29.20 -8.62 -18.56
C ILE A 25 -28.67 -8.84 -17.13
N VAL A 26 -27.97 -9.95 -16.91
CA VAL A 26 -27.35 -10.25 -15.61
C VAL A 26 -26.31 -9.20 -15.23
N CYS A 27 -25.46 -8.75 -16.16
CA CYS A 27 -24.54 -7.65 -15.89
C CYS A 27 -25.30 -6.39 -15.42
N ARG A 28 -26.31 -5.93 -16.16
CA ARG A 28 -27.08 -4.72 -15.78
C ARG A 28 -27.77 -4.86 -14.43
N GLU A 29 -28.31 -6.05 -14.13
CA GLU A 29 -28.93 -6.30 -12.82
C GLU A 29 -27.91 -6.14 -11.70
N ILE A 30 -26.72 -6.76 -11.84
CA ILE A 30 -25.64 -6.66 -10.85
C ILE A 30 -25.14 -5.21 -10.72
N GLU A 31 -24.95 -4.50 -11.83
CA GLU A 31 -24.55 -3.08 -11.83
C GLU A 31 -25.58 -2.23 -11.07
N SER A 32 -26.87 -2.46 -11.33
CA SER A 32 -27.97 -1.73 -10.69
C SER A 32 -28.08 -2.04 -9.20
N GLU A 33 -27.89 -3.29 -8.79
CA GLU A 33 -27.90 -3.71 -7.40
C GLU A 33 -26.71 -3.13 -6.64
N HIS A 34 -25.51 -3.15 -7.24
CA HIS A 34 -24.32 -2.53 -6.67
C HIS A 34 -24.50 -1.02 -6.48
N LYS A 35 -25.11 -0.34 -7.47
CA LYS A 35 -25.44 1.10 -7.39
C LYS A 35 -26.43 1.38 -6.27
N ARG A 36 -27.46 0.54 -6.09
CA ARG A 36 -28.42 0.66 -4.98
C ARG A 36 -27.75 0.46 -3.62
N ALA A 37 -26.86 -0.51 -3.49
CA ALA A 37 -26.21 -0.84 -2.22
C ALA A 37 -25.11 0.16 -1.82
N THR A 38 -24.27 0.60 -2.78
CA THR A 38 -23.05 1.38 -2.50
C THR A 38 -23.17 2.84 -2.92
N GLY A 39 -24.19 3.20 -3.71
CA GLY A 39 -24.33 4.50 -4.35
C GLY A 39 -23.34 4.75 -5.51
N ARG A 40 -22.47 3.78 -5.81
CA ARG A 40 -21.43 3.89 -6.85
C ARG A 40 -21.80 3.08 -8.08
N GLU A 41 -21.74 3.74 -9.23
CA GLU A 41 -21.93 3.11 -10.52
C GLU A 41 -20.64 2.42 -10.97
N VAL A 42 -20.77 1.16 -11.37
CA VAL A 42 -19.68 0.32 -11.86
C VAL A 42 -20.16 -0.33 -13.13
N HIS A 43 -19.32 -0.32 -14.17
CA HIS A 43 -19.60 -1.04 -15.41
C HIS A 43 -18.93 -2.41 -15.41
N LEU A 44 -19.68 -3.44 -15.77
CA LEU A 44 -19.26 -4.83 -15.93
C LEU A 44 -19.22 -5.20 -17.40
N ASP A 45 -18.01 -5.31 -17.93
CA ASP A 45 -17.81 -5.84 -19.28
C ASP A 45 -18.32 -7.30 -19.37
N PRO A 46 -19.30 -7.59 -20.23
CA PRO A 46 -19.88 -8.92 -20.35
C PRO A 46 -18.84 -9.97 -20.78
N SER A 47 -17.93 -9.61 -21.69
CA SER A 47 -16.88 -10.52 -22.17
C SER A 47 -15.98 -10.99 -21.03
N THR A 48 -15.64 -10.08 -20.11
CA THR A 48 -14.86 -10.36 -18.92
C THR A 48 -15.61 -11.30 -17.97
N LEU A 49 -16.91 -11.09 -17.74
CA LEU A 49 -17.72 -11.99 -16.92
C LEU A 49 -17.79 -13.40 -17.52
N ASN A 50 -18.02 -13.51 -18.83
CA ASN A 50 -18.07 -14.78 -19.55
C ASN A 50 -16.72 -15.51 -19.51
N ARG A 51 -15.60 -14.78 -19.68
CA ARG A 51 -14.25 -15.34 -19.57
C ARG A 51 -14.00 -15.92 -18.19
N LEU A 52 -14.40 -15.22 -17.12
CA LEU A 52 -14.25 -15.69 -15.75
C LEU A 52 -15.16 -16.88 -15.44
N TYR A 53 -16.41 -16.86 -15.92
CA TYR A 53 -17.35 -17.98 -15.81
C TYR A 53 -16.81 -19.28 -16.43
N LYS A 54 -16.09 -19.17 -17.56
CA LYS A 54 -15.41 -20.30 -18.23
C LYS A 54 -14.12 -20.75 -17.54
N GLY A 55 -13.81 -20.25 -16.35
CA GLY A 55 -12.60 -20.59 -15.60
C GLY A 55 -11.36 -19.76 -15.94
N GLY A 56 -11.52 -18.64 -16.65
CA GLY A 56 -10.41 -17.73 -16.94
C GLY A 56 -9.82 -17.11 -15.68
N GLN A 57 -8.49 -16.92 -15.67
CA GLN A 57 -7.80 -16.30 -14.54
C GLN A 57 -7.97 -14.78 -14.55
N ARG A 58 -8.11 -14.18 -13.36
CA ARG A 58 -8.08 -12.73 -13.21
C ARG A 58 -6.69 -12.17 -13.47
N LEU A 59 -6.66 -10.98 -14.06
CA LEU A 59 -5.41 -10.27 -14.30
C LEU A 59 -4.65 -10.00 -12.99
N THR A 60 -5.36 -9.73 -11.89
CA THR A 60 -4.73 -9.56 -10.57
C THR A 60 -4.03 -10.84 -10.10
N ASN A 61 -4.65 -12.00 -10.29
CA ASN A 61 -4.08 -13.28 -9.87
C ASN A 61 -2.91 -13.66 -10.79
N PHE A 62 -3.05 -13.43 -12.09
CA PHE A 62 -1.97 -13.63 -13.06
C PHE A 62 -0.78 -12.70 -12.76
N ASN A 63 -1.03 -11.43 -12.47
CA ASN A 63 0.04 -10.50 -12.09
C ASN A 63 0.67 -10.86 -10.74
N ALA A 64 -0.09 -11.44 -9.80
CA ALA A 64 0.46 -11.96 -8.56
C ALA A 64 1.46 -13.11 -8.81
N THR A 65 1.21 -13.97 -9.81
CA THR A 65 2.19 -15.01 -10.20
C THR A 65 3.48 -14.46 -10.81
N LYS A 66 3.45 -13.20 -11.29
CA LYS A 66 4.62 -12.49 -11.80
C LYS A 66 5.34 -11.64 -10.76
N SER A 67 4.87 -11.65 -9.51
CA SER A 67 5.46 -10.84 -8.46
C SER A 67 6.77 -11.45 -7.98
N TRP A 68 7.78 -10.61 -7.78
CA TRP A 68 9.06 -11.04 -7.20
C TRP A 68 8.90 -11.56 -5.78
N LEU A 69 8.01 -10.96 -4.98
CA LEU A 69 7.78 -11.32 -3.59
C LEU A 69 6.51 -12.16 -3.42
N LEU A 70 6.60 -13.16 -2.55
CA LEU A 70 5.46 -13.89 -2.03
C LEU A 70 4.65 -13.01 -1.06
N LYS A 71 3.38 -13.36 -0.84
CA LYS A 71 2.50 -12.60 0.07
C LYS A 71 3.11 -12.43 1.47
N GLY A 72 3.67 -13.50 2.04
CA GLY A 72 4.31 -13.44 3.35
C GLY A 72 5.58 -12.57 3.37
N GLU A 73 6.34 -12.55 2.27
CA GLU A 73 7.52 -11.69 2.16
C GLU A 73 7.12 -10.21 2.08
N VAL A 74 6.07 -9.90 1.32
CA VAL A 74 5.51 -8.54 1.24
C VAL A 74 5.06 -8.06 2.62
N GLU A 75 4.37 -8.89 3.38
CA GLU A 75 3.92 -8.57 4.75
C GLU A 75 5.12 -8.26 5.66
N LYS A 76 6.20 -9.04 5.57
CA LYS A 76 7.42 -8.80 6.35
C LYS A 76 8.16 -7.53 5.94
N VAL A 77 8.23 -7.21 4.65
CA VAL A 77 8.83 -5.96 4.17
C VAL A 77 8.03 -4.75 4.68
N ILE A 78 6.70 -4.83 4.69
CA ILE A 78 5.84 -3.76 5.22
C ILE A 78 6.03 -3.62 6.73
N GLU A 79 6.01 -4.73 7.47
CA GLU A 79 6.26 -4.74 8.92
C GLU A 79 7.62 -4.12 9.25
N TYR A 80 8.66 -4.49 8.51
CA TYR A 80 9.99 -3.92 8.68
C TYR A 80 10.04 -2.41 8.36
N ALA A 81 9.40 -1.99 7.27
CA ALA A 81 9.32 -0.58 6.90
C ALA A 81 8.61 0.24 7.99
N LEU A 82 7.50 -0.26 8.53
CA LEU A 82 6.74 0.39 9.61
C LEU A 82 7.55 0.47 10.91
N THR A 83 8.16 -0.63 11.35
CA THR A 83 8.95 -0.65 12.59
C THR A 83 10.16 0.28 12.53
N THR A 84 10.83 0.36 11.36
CA THR A 84 11.96 1.28 11.17
C THR A 84 11.48 2.73 11.15
N ALA A 85 10.35 2.98 10.47
CA ALA A 85 9.71 4.28 10.45
C ALA A 85 9.32 4.74 11.87
N GLU A 86 8.66 3.90 12.67
CA GLU A 86 8.25 4.15 14.07
C GLU A 86 9.43 4.55 14.98
N ARG A 87 10.62 4.04 14.68
CA ARG A 87 11.87 4.40 15.39
C ARG A 87 12.43 5.76 14.97
N GLY A 88 11.80 6.45 14.02
CA GLY A 88 12.22 7.74 13.48
C GLY A 88 13.06 7.65 12.20
N PHE A 89 13.23 6.46 11.63
CA PHE A 89 14.10 6.21 10.48
C PHE A 89 13.33 5.52 9.35
N PRO A 90 12.46 6.22 8.61
CA PRO A 90 11.76 5.61 7.48
C PRO A 90 12.76 5.14 6.41
N LEU A 91 12.46 4.00 5.77
CA LEU A 91 13.32 3.46 4.72
C LEU A 91 13.29 4.36 3.48
N SER A 92 14.47 4.64 2.92
CA SER A 92 14.57 5.23 1.60
C SER A 92 14.23 4.20 0.51
N HIS A 93 13.90 4.67 -0.70
CA HIS A 93 13.67 3.79 -1.85
C HIS A 93 14.87 2.86 -2.09
N GLN A 94 16.10 3.35 -1.91
CA GLN A 94 17.30 2.53 -2.06
C GLN A 94 17.37 1.42 -1.00
N ARG A 95 17.16 1.73 0.29
CA ARG A 95 17.20 0.73 1.35
C ARG A 95 16.08 -0.31 1.23
N LEU A 96 14.90 0.12 0.81
CA LEU A 96 13.80 -0.79 0.49
C LEU A 96 14.15 -1.74 -0.65
N LYS A 97 14.84 -1.23 -1.70
CA LYS A 97 15.31 -2.05 -2.81
C LYS A 97 16.30 -3.11 -2.31
N GLU A 98 17.35 -2.69 -1.60
CA GLU A 98 18.38 -3.59 -1.06
C GLU A 98 17.79 -4.72 -0.23
N HIS A 99 16.88 -4.41 0.71
CA HIS A 99 16.24 -5.45 1.53
C HIS A 99 15.38 -6.42 0.72
N VAL A 100 14.72 -5.93 -0.33
CA VAL A 100 13.90 -6.79 -1.20
C VAL A 100 14.78 -7.65 -2.08
N ASP A 101 15.87 -7.10 -2.60
CA ASP A 101 16.88 -7.86 -3.34
C ASP A 101 17.49 -8.95 -2.45
N ASP A 102 17.84 -8.65 -1.19
CA ASP A 102 18.36 -9.64 -0.23
C ASP A 102 17.37 -10.81 -0.01
N ILE A 103 16.09 -10.50 0.18
CA ILE A 103 15.03 -11.52 0.32
C ILE A 103 14.93 -12.37 -0.95
N CYS A 104 14.92 -11.72 -2.12
CA CYS A 104 14.84 -12.39 -3.40
C CYS A 104 16.08 -13.27 -3.65
N HIS A 105 17.28 -12.79 -3.36
CA HIS A 105 18.52 -13.55 -3.45
C HIS A 105 18.51 -14.75 -2.50
N ALA A 106 18.08 -14.58 -1.25
CA ALA A 106 18.01 -15.67 -0.28
C ALA A 106 17.04 -16.79 -0.72
N ARG A 107 15.92 -16.44 -1.36
CA ARG A 107 14.91 -17.43 -1.77
C ARG A 107 15.14 -18.01 -3.18
N LEU A 108 15.47 -17.17 -4.15
CA LEU A 108 15.57 -17.53 -5.56
C LEU A 108 17.01 -17.86 -5.99
N GLY A 109 18.01 -17.45 -5.20
CA GLY A 109 19.42 -17.67 -5.49
C GLY A 109 19.82 -17.15 -6.86
N ASP A 110 20.50 -18.01 -7.63
CA ASP A 110 21.07 -17.67 -8.93
C ASP A 110 20.03 -17.29 -10.00
N LYS A 111 18.77 -17.68 -9.81
CA LYS A 111 17.67 -17.30 -10.72
C LYS A 111 17.34 -15.81 -10.68
N PHE A 112 17.74 -15.12 -9.61
CA PHE A 112 17.53 -13.69 -9.42
C PHE A 112 18.78 -12.86 -9.76
N LEU A 113 19.97 -13.48 -9.88
CA LEU A 113 21.22 -12.78 -10.19
C LEU A 113 21.20 -12.00 -11.52
N ALA A 114 20.35 -12.39 -12.46
CA ALA A 114 20.22 -11.70 -13.74
C ALA A 114 19.31 -10.45 -13.68
N ALA A 115 18.53 -10.29 -12.61
CA ALA A 115 17.51 -9.25 -12.53
C ALA A 115 17.35 -8.77 -11.08
N GLU A 116 18.05 -7.69 -10.73
CA GLU A 116 17.66 -6.88 -9.56
C GLU A 116 16.21 -6.41 -9.69
N VAL A 117 15.57 -6.06 -8.57
CA VAL A 117 14.27 -5.37 -8.68
C VAL A 117 14.45 -4.07 -9.48
N GLY A 118 13.68 -3.95 -10.57
CA GLY A 118 13.81 -2.81 -11.49
C GLY A 118 13.60 -1.45 -10.82
N ALA A 119 14.16 -0.39 -11.40
CA ALA A 119 14.20 0.95 -10.80
C ALA A 119 12.84 1.47 -10.29
N ASN A 120 11.76 1.22 -11.04
CA ASN A 120 10.41 1.69 -10.69
C ASN A 120 9.66 0.73 -9.73
N TRP A 121 10.28 -0.36 -9.30
CA TRP A 121 9.62 -1.36 -8.45
C TRP A 121 9.28 -0.78 -7.09
N THR A 122 10.19 -0.03 -6.47
CA THR A 122 9.99 0.54 -5.12
C THR A 122 8.88 1.57 -5.10
N GLU A 123 8.80 2.44 -6.10
CA GLU A 123 7.70 3.39 -6.27
C GLU A 123 6.35 2.68 -6.43
N ARG A 124 6.30 1.64 -7.28
CA ARG A 124 5.10 0.82 -7.46
C ARG A 124 4.71 0.10 -6.18
N PHE A 125 5.68 -0.39 -5.41
CA PHE A 125 5.46 -1.06 -4.14
C PHE A 125 4.84 -0.10 -3.11
N VAL A 126 5.45 1.08 -2.93
CA VAL A 126 4.94 2.10 -2.01
C VAL A 126 3.54 2.56 -2.43
N THR A 127 3.31 2.80 -3.72
CA THR A 127 2.00 3.21 -4.24
C THR A 127 0.93 2.14 -3.99
N LYS A 128 1.26 0.87 -4.28
CA LYS A 128 0.36 -0.27 -4.06
C LYS A 128 0.02 -0.47 -2.59
N HIS A 129 0.95 -0.18 -1.68
CA HIS A 129 0.82 -0.36 -0.24
C HIS A 129 0.68 0.96 0.52
N SER A 130 0.23 2.02 -0.17
CA SER A 130 0.11 3.39 0.33
C SER A 130 -0.78 3.51 1.56
N LYS A 131 -1.82 2.67 1.67
CA LYS A 131 -2.67 2.59 2.86
C LYS A 131 -1.86 2.40 4.16
N TRP A 132 -0.74 1.67 4.09
CA TRP A 132 0.11 1.39 5.25
C TRP A 132 1.36 2.30 5.25
N LEU A 133 1.97 2.54 4.09
CA LEU A 133 3.26 3.21 3.99
C LEU A 133 3.16 4.74 3.84
N THR A 134 2.08 5.28 3.26
CA THR A 134 1.90 6.72 3.03
C THR A 134 1.36 7.45 4.25
N MET A 135 0.64 6.77 5.15
CA MET A 135 0.13 7.38 6.40
C MET A 135 1.22 7.70 7.42
N TYR A 136 2.47 7.27 7.20
CA TYR A 136 3.56 7.55 8.12
C TYR A 136 4.16 8.94 7.88
N THR A 137 3.58 9.95 8.53
CA THR A 137 4.28 11.22 8.76
C THR A 137 5.24 11.00 9.94
N PRO A 138 6.54 11.28 9.80
CA PRO A 138 7.45 11.19 10.94
C PRO A 138 6.89 12.05 12.06
N ARG A 139 6.68 11.45 13.24
CA ARG A 139 6.40 12.26 14.45
C ARG A 139 7.62 13.16 14.65
N LEU A 140 7.38 14.47 14.72
CA LEU A 140 8.43 15.47 14.96
C LEU A 140 9.30 14.99 16.13
N LEU A 141 10.61 14.85 15.84
CA LEU A 141 11.63 14.53 16.84
C LEU A 141 11.69 15.57 17.97
N ASP A 142 11.00 16.70 17.84
CA ASP A 142 10.88 17.77 18.83
C ASP A 142 10.49 17.24 20.22
N SER A 143 9.61 16.24 20.29
CA SER A 143 9.20 15.66 21.57
C SER A 143 10.32 14.87 22.29
N LYS A 144 11.34 14.39 21.56
CA LYS A 144 12.44 13.59 22.13
C LYS A 144 13.71 14.37 22.37
N GLN A 145 13.89 15.55 21.75
CA GLN A 145 15.03 16.42 22.06
C GLN A 145 14.91 17.09 23.43
N ALA A 146 13.71 17.24 23.98
CA ALA A 146 13.48 17.88 25.27
C ALA A 146 14.11 17.17 26.48
N TRP A 147 14.45 15.88 26.37
CA TRP A 147 15.07 15.12 27.47
C TRP A 147 16.59 15.28 27.56
N ALA A 148 17.26 15.68 26.48
CA ALA A 148 18.70 15.97 26.48
C ALA A 148 19.01 17.41 26.91
N ILE A 149 17.96 18.22 27.13
CA ILE A 149 18.08 19.60 27.59
C ILE A 149 18.32 19.58 29.10
N ASN A 150 19.49 20.04 29.53
CA ASN A 150 19.75 20.33 30.93
C ASN A 150 18.91 21.56 31.35
N PRO A 151 17.91 21.42 32.25
CA PRO A 151 17.04 22.53 32.63
C PRO A 151 17.81 23.73 33.19
N THR A 152 18.91 23.47 33.90
CA THR A 152 19.78 24.50 34.47
C THR A 152 20.51 25.28 33.39
N THR A 153 21.08 24.59 32.40
CA THR A 153 21.77 25.22 31.27
C THR A 153 20.81 26.03 30.40
N ASN A 154 19.61 25.49 30.15
CA ASN A 154 18.61 26.21 29.37
C ASN A 154 18.12 27.46 30.09
N ALA A 155 17.83 27.37 31.39
CA ALA A 155 17.43 28.54 32.18
C ALA A 155 18.52 29.61 32.21
N ALA A 156 19.79 29.22 32.37
CA ALA A 156 20.91 30.15 32.33
C ALA A 156 21.07 30.83 30.96
N TRP A 157 20.90 30.07 29.88
CA TRP A 157 20.99 30.61 28.52
C TRP A 157 19.85 31.61 28.21
N PHE A 158 18.60 31.26 28.55
CA PHE A 158 17.47 32.18 28.36
C PHE A 158 17.58 33.44 29.22
N LYS A 159 18.13 33.33 30.43
CA LYS A 159 18.42 34.49 31.28
C LYS A 159 19.47 35.41 30.64
N LEU A 160 20.59 34.86 30.19
CA LEU A 160 21.65 35.61 29.51
C LEU A 160 21.14 36.29 28.23
N LEU A 161 20.33 35.57 27.44
CA LEU A 161 19.71 36.12 26.24
C LEU A 161 18.77 37.29 26.58
N GLY A 162 17.94 37.15 27.61
CA GLY A 162 17.06 38.21 28.08
C GLY A 162 17.85 39.45 28.50
N GLU A 163 18.89 39.26 29.32
CA GLU A 163 19.79 40.33 29.77
C GLU A 163 20.49 41.03 28.60
N THR A 164 20.91 40.28 27.57
CA THR A 164 21.56 40.84 26.37
C THR A 164 20.58 41.65 25.52
N LEU A 165 19.33 41.18 25.37
CA LEU A 165 18.29 41.90 24.64
C LEU A 165 17.82 43.16 25.37
N GLU A 166 17.72 43.11 26.70
CA GLU A 166 17.34 44.24 27.56
C GLU A 166 18.45 45.29 27.67
N SER A 167 19.72 44.86 27.67
CA SER A 167 20.86 45.78 27.69
C SER A 167 21.02 46.53 26.36
N GLY A 168 20.39 46.05 25.28
CA GLY A 168 20.58 46.59 23.93
C GLY A 168 22.00 46.32 23.42
N ASP A 169 22.16 46.26 22.11
CA ASP A 169 23.50 46.17 21.50
C ASP A 169 24.18 47.54 21.71
N ASP A 170 24.87 47.70 22.85
CA ASP A 170 25.79 48.80 23.11
C ASP A 170 26.96 48.66 22.14
N GLY A 171 26.70 49.11 20.91
CA GLY A 171 27.50 48.85 19.74
C GLY A 171 29.00 49.06 19.96
N LYS A 172 29.77 48.08 19.48
CA LYS A 172 31.10 48.35 18.93
C LYS A 172 31.01 48.39 17.41
#